data_AF-A0A418MED0-F1
#
_entry.id   AF-A0A418MED0-F1
#
_cell.length_a   1.000
_cell.length_b   1.000
_cell.length_c   1.000
_cell.angle_alpha   90.00
_cell.angle_beta   90.00
_cell.angle_gamma   90.00
#
_symmetry.space_group_name_H-M   'P 1'
#
loop_
_entity.id
_entity.type
_entity.pdbx_description
1 polymer ?
#
loop_
_entity_poly.entity_id
_entity_poly.type
_entity_poly.pdbx_seq_one_letter_code
_entity_poly.pdbx_strand_id
1 'polypeptide(L)'
;MIRTVLLLSLSCLIRLSASGQCDVSQDSAGRIITTCQVYSTSRPNEIKSYHKQTVYLGSEYFTYPMWQQGTIWIDQSGQPITCQLAYSLVDQKVYYRLNGSSTNRVATPESFSINGLLFTRRQPGSVGRGYLAVLNNGRTKLLLNVQRHLVTTRVADAFGKGNVFDGSYQTRKIYYIQKGDAQPEPIDLTRSSLLNVLYDQAEKLAERIPTTLTTETVISALAYYDTLTAATSVNKPALSTEPVFMQTLRNRINYPSRAWNAGAYGRVYIGFELTERGDVINITSLGPENDDYGFDQAVKQGLRKLPVLKPEHVGKYVLPVAFILTNTLTSTSPYSPTRTLQPDQLADRTVLDELTVPIVVSKSIGSCREIWGLPGK
;
A
#
# COMPACT_ATOMS: atom_id res chain seq x y z
N MET A 1 -0.67 53.01 -17.85
CA MET A 1 0.78 52.83 -18.08
C MET A 1 1.36 52.47 -16.72
N ILE A 2 1.81 51.25 -16.42
CA ILE A 2 3.01 50.55 -16.94
C ILE A 2 2.79 49.04 -16.73
N ARG A 3 3.09 48.24 -17.76
CA ARG A 3 3.07 46.76 -17.73
C ARG A 3 4.45 46.28 -17.27
N THR A 4 4.51 45.40 -16.27
CA THR A 4 5.76 44.73 -15.86
C THR A 4 5.67 43.26 -16.26
N VAL A 5 6.41 42.91 -17.30
CA VAL A 5 6.55 41.55 -17.83
C VAL A 5 7.64 40.84 -17.04
N LEU A 6 7.28 39.79 -16.30
CA LEU A 6 8.24 38.94 -15.59
C LEU A 6 8.55 37.71 -16.47
N LEU A 7 9.70 37.73 -17.13
CA LEU A 7 10.27 36.59 -17.85
C LEU A 7 10.88 35.60 -16.84
N LEU A 8 10.15 34.53 -16.54
CA LEU A 8 10.69 33.36 -15.82
C LEU A 8 11.36 32.44 -16.85
N SER A 9 12.69 32.47 -16.88
CA SER A 9 13.53 31.56 -17.65
C SER A 9 13.42 30.14 -17.07
N LEU A 10 12.56 29.32 -17.66
CA LEU A 10 12.42 27.90 -17.36
C LEU A 10 13.62 27.16 -18.01
N SER A 11 14.71 27.01 -17.26
CA SER A 11 15.85 26.17 -17.64
C SER A 11 15.43 24.71 -17.64
N CYS A 12 14.94 24.25 -18.79
CA CYS A 12 14.61 22.87 -19.09
C CYS A 12 15.92 22.05 -19.17
N LEU A 13 16.30 21.39 -18.08
CA LEU A 13 17.35 20.38 -18.07
C LEU A 13 16.85 19.15 -18.85
N ILE A 14 16.94 19.23 -20.18
CA ILE A 14 16.72 18.09 -21.07
C ILE A 14 17.85 17.10 -20.78
N ARG A 15 17.57 16.09 -19.95
CA ARG A 15 18.42 14.90 -19.88
C ARG A 15 18.29 14.21 -21.23
N LEU A 16 19.28 14.40 -22.10
CA LEU A 16 19.47 13.59 -23.29
C LEU A 16 19.66 12.15 -22.83
N SER A 17 18.57 11.37 -22.85
CA SER A 17 18.63 9.93 -22.66
C SER A 17 19.32 9.35 -23.89
N ALA A 18 20.63 9.12 -23.78
CA ALA A 18 21.37 8.37 -24.80
C ALA A 18 20.63 7.04 -25.02
N SER A 19 20.09 6.87 -26.22
CA SER A 19 19.32 5.69 -26.61
C SER A 19 20.30 4.56 -26.92
N GLY A 20 20.90 3.98 -25.87
CA GLY A 20 21.71 2.78 -26.01
C GLY A 20 20.82 1.62 -26.46
N GLN A 21 21.24 0.90 -27.50
CA GLN A 21 20.60 -0.37 -27.85
C GLN A 21 21.10 -1.41 -26.85
N CYS A 22 20.19 -1.91 -26.01
CA CYS A 22 20.46 -2.98 -25.08
C CYS A 22 19.85 -4.29 -25.60
N ASP A 23 20.60 -5.39 -25.48
CA ASP A 23 20.16 -6.74 -25.79
C ASP A 23 20.21 -7.62 -24.54
N VAL A 24 19.21 -8.48 -24.35
CA VAL A 24 19.11 -9.38 -23.20
C VAL A 24 19.34 -10.80 -23.66
N SER A 25 20.38 -11.45 -23.14
CA SER A 25 20.81 -12.79 -23.54
C SER A 25 21.23 -13.62 -22.32
N GLN A 26 21.64 -14.87 -22.57
CA GLN A 26 22.31 -15.71 -21.57
C GLN A 26 23.79 -15.85 -21.90
N ASP A 27 24.65 -15.75 -20.90
CA ASP A 27 26.06 -16.04 -21.05
C ASP A 27 26.35 -17.55 -21.07
N SER A 28 27.63 -17.92 -21.20
CA SER A 28 28.05 -19.34 -21.22
C SER A 28 27.76 -20.11 -19.93
N ALA A 29 27.47 -19.42 -18.83
CA ALA A 29 27.05 -20.01 -17.56
C ALA A 29 25.52 -20.04 -17.40
N GLY A 30 24.76 -19.66 -18.43
CA GLY A 30 23.30 -19.62 -18.41
C GLY A 30 22.72 -18.43 -17.64
N ARG A 31 23.55 -17.46 -17.23
CA ARG A 31 23.10 -16.28 -16.48
C ARG A 31 22.50 -15.26 -17.44
N ILE A 32 21.37 -14.68 -17.07
CA ILE A 32 20.76 -13.59 -17.84
C ILE A 32 21.66 -12.36 -17.71
N ILE A 33 22.02 -11.76 -18.85
CA ILE A 33 22.83 -10.54 -18.93
C ILE A 33 22.14 -9.53 -19.85
N THR A 34 22.40 -8.25 -19.61
CA THR A 34 21.98 -7.15 -20.49
C THR A 34 23.23 -6.46 -21.02
N THR A 35 23.41 -6.52 -22.34
CA THR A 35 24.53 -5.87 -23.03
C THR A 35 24.03 -4.60 -23.69
N CYS A 36 24.55 -3.45 -23.29
CA CYS A 36 24.18 -2.16 -23.86
C CYS A 36 25.35 -1.56 -24.65
N GLN A 37 25.07 -1.07 -25.86
CA GLN A 37 26.01 -0.24 -26.60
C GLN A 37 25.79 1.23 -26.22
N VAL A 38 26.75 1.82 -25.52
CA VAL A 38 26.71 3.21 -25.06
C VAL A 38 27.54 4.05 -26.00
N TYR A 39 26.88 4.92 -26.75
CA TYR A 39 27.50 5.95 -27.57
C TYR A 39 27.51 7.24 -26.76
N SER A 40 28.67 7.61 -26.21
CA SER A 40 28.81 8.93 -25.59
C SER A 40 29.17 9.93 -26.68
N THR A 41 28.32 10.92 -26.89
CA THR A 41 28.78 12.18 -27.47
C THR A 41 29.66 12.83 -26.41
N SER A 42 30.95 12.88 -26.68
CA SER A 42 31.94 13.54 -25.84
C SER A 42 31.58 15.02 -25.70
N ARG A 43 32.17 15.68 -24.70
CA ARG A 43 32.03 17.13 -24.46
C ARG A 43 32.28 17.90 -25.77
N PRO A 44 31.71 19.11 -25.95
CA PRO A 44 31.73 19.85 -27.23
C PRO A 44 33.11 20.08 -27.90
N ASN A 45 34.23 19.76 -27.22
CA ASN A 45 35.59 19.92 -27.73
C ASN A 45 36.35 18.59 -28.00
N GLU A 46 35.73 17.42 -27.83
CA GLU A 46 36.37 16.12 -28.11
C GLU A 46 35.74 15.48 -29.36
N ILE A 47 36.50 15.38 -30.44
CA ILE A 47 36.04 14.87 -31.76
C ILE A 47 35.91 13.33 -31.79
N LYS A 48 36.25 12.62 -30.71
CA LYS A 48 36.22 11.15 -30.67
C LYS A 48 34.91 10.65 -30.08
N SER A 49 34.07 10.02 -30.92
CA SER A 49 32.93 9.23 -30.47
C SER A 49 33.44 8.05 -29.63
N TYR A 50 33.07 8.01 -28.35
CA TYR A 50 33.41 6.89 -27.48
C TYR A 50 32.30 5.84 -27.54
N HIS A 51 32.61 4.71 -28.17
CA HIS A 51 31.76 3.52 -28.16
C HIS A 51 32.22 2.62 -27.01
N LYS A 52 31.36 2.43 -26.01
CA LYS A 52 31.60 1.48 -24.92
C LYS A 52 30.46 0.48 -24.86
N GLN A 53 30.82 -0.79 -24.94
CA GLN A 53 29.93 -1.87 -24.56
C GLN A 53 29.94 -2.00 -23.04
N THR A 54 28.78 -1.98 -22.42
CA THR A 54 28.60 -2.26 -20.99
C THR A 54 27.77 -3.51 -20.80
N VAL A 55 28.16 -4.36 -19.86
CA VAL A 55 27.45 -5.62 -19.58
C VAL A 55 26.95 -5.62 -18.15
N TYR A 56 25.65 -5.80 -17.97
CA TYR A 56 24.99 -5.87 -16.67
C TYR A 56 24.51 -7.28 -16.39
N LEU A 57 24.64 -7.74 -15.14
CA LEU A 57 24.02 -8.98 -14.69
C LEU A 57 22.51 -8.78 -14.48
N GLY A 58 21.70 -9.67 -15.04
CA GLY A 58 20.24 -9.59 -15.01
C GLY A 58 19.65 -8.79 -16.17
N SER A 59 18.38 -8.41 -16.04
CA SER A 59 17.63 -7.68 -17.06
C SER A 59 16.70 -6.64 -16.45
N GLU A 60 16.25 -5.65 -17.21
CA GLU A 60 15.16 -4.75 -16.79
C GLU A 60 13.78 -5.40 -16.89
N TYR A 61 13.62 -6.47 -17.69
CA TYR A 61 12.31 -7.05 -18.03
C TYR A 61 11.85 -8.14 -17.06
N PHE A 62 10.54 -8.23 -16.83
CA PHE A 62 9.94 -9.20 -15.91
C PHE A 62 10.33 -10.66 -16.22
N THR A 63 10.37 -11.04 -17.50
CA THR A 63 10.64 -12.40 -17.98
C THR A 63 11.92 -12.50 -18.83
N TYR A 64 12.43 -13.72 -18.94
CA TYR A 64 13.39 -14.13 -19.97
C TYR A 64 12.91 -15.44 -20.64
N PRO A 65 12.88 -15.56 -21.98
CA PRO A 65 13.14 -14.49 -22.94
C PRO A 65 12.19 -13.29 -22.75
N MET A 66 12.64 -12.11 -23.20
CA MET A 66 11.96 -10.84 -22.93
C MET A 66 10.53 -10.80 -23.47
N TRP A 67 10.33 -11.29 -24.69
CA TRP A 67 9.03 -11.37 -25.34
C TRP A 67 8.36 -12.70 -24.99
N GLN A 68 7.24 -12.63 -24.30
CA GLN A 68 6.42 -13.78 -23.93
C GLN A 68 5.02 -13.64 -24.49
N GLN A 69 4.35 -14.74 -24.79
CA GLN A 69 2.95 -14.66 -25.14
C GLN A 69 2.12 -14.21 -23.94
N GLY A 70 1.14 -13.35 -24.21
CA GLY A 70 0.29 -12.76 -23.18
C GLY A 70 -0.98 -12.14 -23.75
N THR A 71 -1.73 -11.54 -22.85
CA THR A 71 -2.99 -10.87 -23.18
C THR A 71 -2.99 -9.47 -22.58
N ILE A 72 -3.48 -8.49 -23.33
CA ILE A 72 -3.59 -7.10 -22.88
C ILE A 72 -5.04 -6.61 -22.94
N TRP A 73 -5.47 -5.88 -21.91
CA TRP A 73 -6.77 -5.21 -21.82
C TRP A 73 -6.53 -3.70 -21.70
N ILE A 74 -6.90 -2.94 -22.75
CA ILE A 74 -6.65 -1.49 -22.80
C ILE A 74 -7.55 -0.74 -21.84
N ASP A 75 -8.82 -1.13 -21.77
CA ASP A 75 -9.84 -0.58 -20.87
C ASP A 75 -10.64 -1.73 -20.21
N GLN A 76 -11.48 -1.39 -19.23
CA GLN A 76 -12.24 -2.37 -18.44
C GLN A 76 -13.31 -3.11 -19.23
N SER A 77 -13.79 -2.53 -20.34
CA SER A 77 -14.79 -3.12 -21.25
C SER A 77 -14.17 -3.76 -22.49
N GLY A 78 -12.86 -3.59 -22.68
CA GLY A 78 -12.16 -3.88 -23.91
C GLY A 78 -12.00 -5.38 -24.12
N GLN A 79 -12.06 -5.78 -25.39
CA GLN A 79 -11.77 -7.16 -25.78
C GLN A 79 -10.30 -7.49 -25.49
N PRO A 80 -10.00 -8.69 -24.96
CA PRO A 80 -8.63 -9.13 -24.76
C PRO A 80 -7.88 -9.19 -26.09
N ILE A 81 -6.66 -8.66 -26.13
CA ILE A 81 -5.78 -8.74 -27.31
C ILE A 81 -4.63 -9.70 -27.00
N THR A 82 -4.58 -10.84 -27.69
CA THR A 82 -3.46 -11.78 -27.60
C THR A 82 -2.27 -11.28 -28.41
N CYS A 83 -1.11 -11.17 -27.76
CA CYS A 83 0.10 -10.60 -28.35
C CYS A 83 1.36 -11.04 -27.59
N GLN A 84 2.54 -10.76 -28.15
CA GLN A 84 3.78 -10.88 -27.38
C GLN A 84 3.96 -9.64 -26.51
N LEU A 85 4.29 -9.82 -25.24
CA LEU A 85 4.49 -8.78 -24.25
C LEU A 85 5.92 -8.80 -23.72
N ALA A 86 6.42 -7.60 -23.40
CA ALA A 86 7.61 -7.40 -22.60
C ALA A 86 7.31 -6.31 -21.57
N TYR A 87 7.45 -6.62 -20.28
CA TYR A 87 7.17 -5.67 -19.21
C TYR A 87 8.46 -5.21 -18.54
N SER A 88 8.82 -3.94 -18.71
CA SER A 88 10.02 -3.37 -18.07
C SER A 88 9.72 -2.98 -16.62
N LEU A 89 10.48 -3.56 -15.69
CA LEU A 89 10.34 -3.33 -14.26
C LEU A 89 11.10 -2.07 -13.79
N VAL A 90 11.89 -1.45 -14.68
CA VAL A 90 12.63 -0.22 -14.40
C VAL A 90 11.78 1.00 -14.68
N ASP A 91 11.19 1.09 -15.89
CA ASP A 91 10.35 2.24 -16.28
C ASP A 91 8.84 1.96 -16.17
N GLN A 92 8.47 0.74 -15.76
CA GLN A 92 7.10 0.28 -15.54
C GLN A 92 6.21 0.39 -16.81
N LYS A 93 6.82 0.25 -18.00
CA LYS A 93 6.12 0.24 -19.28
C LYS A 93 5.87 -1.18 -19.79
N VAL A 94 4.72 -1.33 -20.46
CA VAL A 94 4.34 -2.55 -21.17
C VAL A 94 4.58 -2.35 -22.65
N TYR A 95 5.50 -3.13 -23.20
CA TYR A 95 5.73 -3.22 -24.63
C TYR A 95 4.96 -4.40 -25.19
N TYR A 96 4.41 -4.26 -26.40
CA TYR A 96 3.70 -5.35 -27.07
C TYR A 96 4.00 -5.43 -28.57
N ARG A 97 3.84 -6.63 -29.13
CA ARG A 97 3.89 -6.93 -30.58
C ARG A 97 2.67 -7.75 -30.97
N LEU A 98 1.93 -7.29 -31.95
CA LEU A 98 0.82 -8.05 -32.52
C LEU A 98 1.35 -9.26 -33.28
N ASN A 99 0.57 -10.34 -33.32
CA ASN A 99 0.94 -11.56 -34.04
C ASN A 99 1.28 -11.25 -35.50
N GLY A 100 2.44 -11.70 -35.96
CA GLY A 100 2.94 -11.44 -37.31
C GLY A 100 3.64 -10.09 -37.51
N SER A 101 3.70 -9.22 -36.48
CA SER A 101 4.42 -7.95 -36.54
C SER A 101 5.69 -7.96 -35.68
N SER A 102 6.80 -7.43 -36.22
CA SER A 102 8.04 -7.19 -35.47
C SER A 102 8.07 -5.79 -34.82
N THR A 103 7.06 -4.95 -35.08
CA THR A 103 7.02 -3.57 -34.59
C THR A 103 6.71 -3.54 -33.10
N ASN A 104 7.65 -2.99 -32.32
CA ASN A 104 7.45 -2.76 -30.90
C ASN A 104 6.50 -1.57 -30.70
N ARG A 105 5.46 -1.74 -29.88
CA ARG A 105 4.58 -0.66 -29.44
C ARG A 105 4.59 -0.57 -27.92
N VAL A 106 4.38 0.64 -27.41
CA VAL A 106 4.18 0.87 -25.96
C VAL A 106 2.69 0.99 -25.70
N ALA A 107 2.22 0.33 -24.65
CA ALA A 107 0.86 0.48 -24.16
C ALA A 107 0.86 0.87 -22.69
N THR A 108 -0.19 1.58 -22.31
CA THR A 108 -0.62 1.72 -20.93
C THR A 108 -1.96 0.99 -20.84
N PRO A 109 -1.97 -0.33 -20.62
CA PRO A 109 -3.21 -1.08 -20.40
C PRO A 109 -3.77 -0.89 -19.00
N GLU A 110 -5.06 -1.17 -18.83
CA GLU A 110 -5.68 -1.33 -17.51
C GLU A 110 -5.16 -2.60 -16.83
N SER A 111 -5.03 -3.70 -17.59
CA SER A 111 -4.43 -4.94 -17.12
C SER A 111 -3.75 -5.72 -18.26
N PHE A 112 -2.87 -6.65 -17.92
CA PHE A 112 -2.27 -7.58 -18.86
C PHE A 112 -1.85 -8.87 -18.15
N SER A 113 -1.62 -9.94 -18.89
CA SER A 113 -1.12 -11.20 -18.35
C SER A 113 0.11 -11.69 -19.09
N ILE A 114 1.10 -12.18 -18.34
CA ILE A 114 2.31 -12.85 -18.88
C ILE A 114 2.47 -14.17 -18.11
N ASN A 115 2.59 -15.30 -18.81
CA ASN A 115 2.70 -16.63 -18.21
C ASN A 115 1.56 -16.95 -17.23
N GLY A 116 0.34 -16.54 -17.56
CA GLY A 116 -0.84 -16.72 -16.70
C GLY A 116 -0.92 -15.80 -15.48
N LEU A 117 0.13 -15.03 -15.18
CA LEU A 117 0.12 -14.06 -14.09
C LEU A 117 -0.52 -12.75 -14.54
N LEU A 118 -1.64 -12.39 -13.90
CA LEU A 118 -2.36 -11.14 -14.17
C LEU A 118 -1.67 -9.97 -13.47
N PHE A 119 -1.50 -8.87 -14.20
CA PHE A 119 -1.02 -7.59 -13.74
C PHE A 119 -2.13 -6.55 -13.89
N THR A 120 -2.45 -5.83 -12.81
CA THR A 120 -3.44 -4.76 -12.83
C THR A 120 -2.78 -3.42 -12.57
N ARG A 121 -3.23 -2.39 -13.28
CA ARG A 121 -2.76 -1.02 -13.06
C ARG A 121 -3.13 -0.58 -11.65
N ARG A 122 -2.21 0.13 -10.99
CA ARG A 122 -2.52 0.79 -9.71
C ARG A 122 -3.55 1.90 -9.91
N GLN A 123 -4.59 1.91 -9.09
CA GLN A 123 -5.64 2.93 -9.17
C GLN A 123 -5.08 4.34 -8.91
N PRO A 124 -5.69 5.38 -9.53
CA PRO A 124 -5.35 6.78 -9.25
C PRO A 124 -5.44 7.08 -7.74
N GLY A 125 -4.45 7.77 -7.18
CA GLY A 125 -4.39 8.11 -5.74
C GLY A 125 -3.51 7.17 -4.90
N SER A 126 -3.17 5.99 -5.41
CA SER A 126 -2.10 5.16 -4.82
C SER A 126 -0.71 5.76 -5.11
N VAL A 127 0.17 5.84 -4.10
CA VAL A 127 1.53 6.39 -4.26
C VAL A 127 2.37 5.46 -5.15
N GLY A 128 2.62 5.89 -6.39
CA GLY A 128 3.54 5.25 -7.34
C GLY A 128 2.89 4.77 -8.64
N ARG A 129 3.66 4.75 -9.72
CA ARG A 129 3.24 4.22 -11.04
C ARG A 129 3.57 2.73 -11.15
N GLY A 130 2.87 2.03 -12.04
CA GLY A 130 3.16 0.65 -12.40
C GLY A 130 2.00 -0.30 -12.18
N TYR A 131 2.32 -1.59 -12.23
CA TYR A 131 1.35 -2.68 -12.16
C TYR A 131 1.61 -3.58 -10.96
N LEU A 132 0.54 -4.12 -10.41
CA LEU A 132 0.58 -5.13 -9.35
C LEU A 132 0.23 -6.49 -9.95
N ALA A 133 1.11 -7.46 -9.77
CA ALA A 133 0.79 -8.86 -10.04
C ALA A 133 -0.25 -9.35 -9.03
N VAL A 134 -1.30 -10.01 -9.49
CA VAL A 134 -2.35 -10.60 -8.65
C VAL A 134 -1.94 -12.04 -8.32
N LEU A 135 -1.44 -12.25 -7.11
CA LEU A 135 -1.02 -13.59 -6.64
C LEU A 135 -2.18 -14.40 -6.06
N ASN A 136 -3.18 -13.72 -5.49
CA ASN A 136 -4.46 -14.29 -5.07
C ASN A 136 -5.58 -13.31 -5.38
N ASN A 137 -6.65 -13.79 -5.99
CA ASN A 137 -7.80 -12.97 -6.40
C ASN A 137 -9.09 -13.33 -5.65
N GLY A 138 -8.98 -13.63 -4.34
CA GLY A 138 -10.14 -13.83 -3.45
C GLY A 138 -10.81 -12.51 -3.02
N ARG A 139 -11.70 -12.59 -2.01
CA ARG A 139 -12.30 -11.38 -1.39
C ARG A 139 -11.21 -10.52 -0.76
N THR A 140 -10.20 -11.16 -0.20
CA THR A 140 -8.94 -10.52 0.19
C THR A 140 -7.83 -10.91 -0.78
N LYS A 141 -7.31 -9.94 -1.53
CA LYS A 141 -6.30 -10.16 -2.56
C LYS A 141 -4.89 -10.09 -1.98
N LEU A 142 -4.00 -10.93 -2.52
CA LEU A 142 -2.56 -10.79 -2.36
C LEU A 142 -2.00 -10.22 -3.67
N LEU A 143 -1.36 -9.07 -3.57
CA LEU A 143 -0.78 -8.36 -4.71
C LEU A 143 0.73 -8.24 -4.55
N LEU A 144 1.45 -8.18 -5.66
CA LEU A 144 2.91 -8.05 -5.69
C LEU A 144 3.33 -6.96 -6.66
N ASN A 145 4.02 -5.95 -6.15
CA ASN A 145 4.78 -5.02 -6.97
C ASN A 145 6.21 -5.56 -7.13
N VAL A 146 6.63 -5.77 -8.37
CA VAL A 146 8.02 -6.12 -8.70
C VAL A 146 8.67 -4.90 -9.35
N GLN A 147 9.81 -4.51 -8.82
CA GLN A 147 10.61 -3.41 -9.35
C GLN A 147 12.03 -3.88 -9.58
N ARG A 148 12.69 -3.31 -10.59
CA ARG A 148 14.14 -3.48 -10.76
C ARG A 148 14.83 -2.14 -10.78
N HIS A 149 16.01 -2.11 -10.21
CA HIS A 149 16.91 -0.98 -10.29
C HIS A 149 18.30 -1.46 -10.66
N LEU A 150 18.99 -0.68 -11.49
CA LEU A 150 20.36 -0.96 -11.88
C LEU A 150 21.30 -0.46 -10.77
N VAL A 151 22.11 -1.37 -10.23
CA VAL A 151 23.20 -1.06 -9.31
C VAL A 151 24.51 -1.18 -10.06
N THR A 152 25.13 -0.05 -10.34
CA THR A 152 26.43 0.01 -11.02
C THR A 152 27.55 -0.33 -10.06
N THR A 153 28.47 -1.19 -10.48
CA THR A 153 29.67 -1.50 -9.70
C THR A 153 30.66 -0.36 -9.88
N ARG A 154 31.12 0.25 -8.78
CA ARG A 154 32.28 1.16 -8.85
C ARG A 154 33.54 0.31 -8.97
N VAL A 155 34.30 0.48 -10.05
CA VAL A 155 35.63 -0.11 -10.17
C VAL A 155 36.52 0.62 -9.17
N ALA A 156 36.79 -0.02 -8.03
CA ALA A 156 37.55 0.59 -6.94
C ALA A 156 39.06 0.70 -7.27
N ASP A 157 39.61 -0.23 -8.05
CA ASP A 157 41.03 -0.26 -8.38
C ASP A 157 41.27 -0.64 -9.85
N ALA A 158 42.13 0.12 -10.53
CA ALA A 158 42.53 -0.13 -11.93
C ALA A 158 43.29 -1.45 -12.14
N PHE A 159 43.70 -2.12 -11.06
CA PHE A 159 44.50 -3.35 -11.07
C PHE A 159 43.75 -4.58 -10.53
N GLY A 160 42.53 -4.42 -10.01
CA GLY A 160 41.72 -5.55 -9.62
C GLY A 160 41.31 -6.34 -10.87
N LYS A 161 41.34 -7.68 -10.81
CA LYS A 161 40.65 -8.52 -11.80
C LYS A 161 39.17 -8.16 -11.72
N GLY A 162 38.76 -7.23 -12.57
CA GLY A 162 37.48 -6.53 -12.45
C GLY A 162 36.31 -7.50 -12.45
N ASN A 163 35.23 -7.12 -11.75
CA ASN A 163 33.95 -7.78 -11.93
C ASN A 163 33.63 -7.81 -13.43
N VAL A 164 33.25 -8.97 -13.95
CA VAL A 164 32.93 -9.19 -15.38
C VAL A 164 31.74 -8.32 -15.83
N PHE A 165 31.00 -7.76 -14.88
CA PHE A 165 29.82 -6.92 -15.11
C PHE A 165 30.04 -5.49 -14.61
N ASP A 166 29.64 -4.51 -15.41
CA ASP A 166 29.60 -3.08 -15.06
C ASP A 166 28.53 -2.78 -13.98
N GLY A 167 27.65 -3.72 -13.68
CA GLY A 167 26.60 -3.59 -12.68
C GLY A 167 25.63 -4.78 -12.67
N SER A 168 24.58 -4.69 -11.86
CA SER A 168 23.54 -5.71 -11.77
C SER A 168 22.15 -5.11 -11.59
N TYR A 169 21.13 -5.73 -12.19
CA TYR A 169 19.74 -5.41 -11.91
C TYR A 169 19.30 -6.11 -10.64
N GLN A 170 19.00 -5.33 -9.60
CA GLN A 170 18.50 -5.84 -8.34
C GLN A 170 16.98 -5.77 -8.32
N THR A 171 16.34 -6.91 -7.97
CA THR A 171 14.89 -7.02 -7.90
C THR A 171 14.42 -6.70 -6.49
N ARG A 172 13.47 -5.77 -6.38
CA ARG A 172 12.73 -5.49 -5.14
C ARG A 172 11.29 -6.00 -5.30
N LYS A 173 10.84 -6.77 -4.32
CA LYS A 173 9.46 -7.26 -4.22
C LYS A 173 8.77 -6.55 -3.06
N ILE A 174 7.57 -6.02 -3.30
CA ILE A 174 6.74 -5.41 -2.26
C ILE A 174 5.37 -6.08 -2.37
N TYR A 175 4.96 -6.75 -1.29
CA TYR A 175 3.67 -7.43 -1.22
C TYR A 175 2.62 -6.48 -0.66
N TYR A 176 1.37 -6.67 -1.06
CA TYR A 176 0.25 -5.90 -0.54
C TYR A 176 -0.94 -6.82 -0.29
N ILE A 177 -1.75 -6.47 0.71
CA ILE A 177 -3.06 -7.06 0.93
C ILE A 177 -4.12 -6.03 0.57
N GLN A 178 -5.14 -6.46 -0.17
CA GLN A 178 -6.30 -5.63 -0.49
C GLN A 178 -7.58 -6.31 -0.02
N LYS A 179 -8.32 -5.69 0.90
CA LYS A 179 -9.62 -6.18 1.40
C LYS A 179 -10.75 -5.55 0.58
N GLY A 180 -11.46 -6.33 -0.23
CA GLY A 180 -12.51 -5.80 -1.10
C GLY A 180 -11.99 -4.70 -2.03
N ASP A 181 -12.61 -3.53 -1.96
CA ASP A 181 -12.27 -2.30 -2.70
C ASP A 181 -11.43 -1.29 -1.90
N ALA A 182 -10.99 -1.65 -0.69
CA ALA A 182 -10.05 -0.85 0.08
C ALA A 182 -8.71 -0.65 -0.67
N GLN A 183 -7.91 0.32 -0.22
CA GLN A 183 -6.59 0.55 -0.80
C GLN A 183 -5.64 -0.62 -0.43
N PRO A 184 -4.73 -1.04 -1.32
CA PRO A 184 -3.74 -2.05 -0.96
C PRO A 184 -2.80 -1.59 0.16
N GLU A 185 -2.69 -2.37 1.23
CA GLU A 185 -1.78 -2.13 2.36
C GLU A 185 -0.49 -2.94 2.16
N PRO A 186 0.71 -2.31 2.21
CA PRO A 186 1.95 -3.02 2.04
C PRO A 186 2.22 -3.96 3.21
N ILE A 187 2.78 -5.14 2.91
CA ILE A 187 3.24 -6.09 3.91
C ILE A 187 4.66 -6.56 3.61
N ASP A 188 5.39 -6.83 4.68
CA ASP A 188 6.51 -7.76 4.64
C ASP A 188 5.97 -9.18 4.87
N LEU A 189 6.65 -10.20 4.34
CA LEU A 189 6.28 -11.60 4.56
C LEU A 189 6.67 -12.05 5.97
N THR A 190 6.13 -11.38 6.98
CA THR A 190 6.32 -11.66 8.40
C THR A 190 4.97 -11.79 9.09
N ARG A 191 4.90 -12.64 10.13
CA ARG A 191 3.68 -12.84 10.91
C ARG A 191 3.11 -11.53 11.46
N SER A 192 3.96 -10.65 12.00
CA SER A 192 3.52 -9.37 12.56
C SER A 192 2.90 -8.44 11.51
N SER A 193 3.52 -8.32 10.34
CA SER A 193 2.99 -7.47 9.26
C SER A 193 1.63 -7.96 8.73
N LEU A 194 1.50 -9.27 8.53
CA LEU A 194 0.24 -9.90 8.11
C LEU A 194 -0.88 -9.71 9.14
N LEU A 195 -0.62 -10.02 10.41
CA LEU A 195 -1.59 -9.83 11.50
C LEU A 195 -1.95 -8.37 11.70
N ASN A 196 -1.01 -7.45 11.48
CA ASN A 196 -1.30 -6.04 11.53
C ASN A 196 -2.30 -5.65 10.45
N VAL A 197 -2.17 -6.08 9.19
CA VAL A 197 -3.16 -5.71 8.15
C VAL A 197 -4.52 -6.41 8.34
N LEU A 198 -4.51 -7.64 8.86
CA LEU A 198 -5.70 -8.46 9.15
C LEU A 198 -6.14 -8.38 10.63
N TYR A 199 -6.04 -7.18 11.20
CA TYR A 199 -6.20 -6.92 12.64
C TYR A 199 -7.53 -7.42 13.22
N ASP A 200 -8.61 -7.40 12.44
CA ASP A 200 -9.96 -7.76 12.85
C ASP A 200 -10.15 -9.26 13.11
N GLN A 201 -9.22 -10.09 12.65
CA GLN A 201 -9.17 -11.53 12.95
C GLN A 201 -7.78 -11.97 13.44
N ALA A 202 -6.94 -11.03 13.90
CA ALA A 202 -5.53 -11.29 14.16
C ALA A 202 -5.31 -12.39 15.22
N GLU A 203 -6.15 -12.49 16.24
CA GLU A 203 -6.04 -13.52 17.29
C GLU A 203 -6.20 -14.92 16.71
N LYS A 204 -7.33 -15.19 16.03
CA LYS A 204 -7.61 -16.49 15.39
C LYS A 204 -6.61 -16.84 14.30
N LEU A 205 -6.13 -15.82 13.58
CA LEU A 205 -5.08 -15.98 12.57
C LEU A 205 -3.74 -16.33 13.21
N ALA A 206 -3.40 -15.71 14.34
CA ALA A 206 -2.13 -15.94 15.02
C ALA A 206 -1.97 -17.41 15.41
N GLU A 207 -3.04 -18.10 15.79
CA GLU A 207 -3.00 -19.53 16.16
C GLU A 207 -2.57 -20.46 15.01
N ARG A 208 -2.77 -20.05 13.75
CA ARG A 208 -2.54 -20.90 12.57
C ARG A 208 -1.38 -20.47 11.70
N ILE A 209 -0.93 -19.23 11.82
CA ILE A 209 0.09 -18.66 10.93
C ILE A 209 1.50 -19.01 11.47
N PRO A 210 2.37 -19.61 10.65
CA PRO A 210 3.75 -19.90 11.05
C PRO A 210 4.57 -18.62 11.27
N THR A 211 5.71 -18.73 11.93
CA THR A 211 6.62 -17.60 12.15
C THR A 211 7.23 -17.06 10.85
N THR A 212 7.62 -17.96 9.95
CA THR A 212 8.16 -17.66 8.62
C THR A 212 7.05 -17.77 7.58
N LEU A 213 6.85 -16.72 6.79
CA LEU A 213 5.82 -16.71 5.74
C LEU A 213 6.42 -16.87 4.35
N THR A 214 5.77 -17.69 3.53
CA THR A 214 5.96 -17.75 2.08
C THR A 214 4.72 -17.19 1.40
N THR A 215 4.76 -17.01 0.08
CA THR A 215 3.58 -16.58 -0.68
C THR A 215 2.42 -17.55 -0.46
N GLU A 216 2.68 -18.85 -0.50
CA GLU A 216 1.69 -19.92 -0.40
C GLU A 216 1.03 -19.96 0.99
N THR A 217 1.81 -19.74 2.06
CA THR A 217 1.25 -19.68 3.41
C THR A 217 0.42 -18.42 3.62
N VAL A 218 0.79 -17.28 3.01
CA VAL A 218 -0.05 -16.07 3.02
C VAL A 218 -1.36 -16.32 2.28
N ILE A 219 -1.33 -16.90 1.07
CA ILE A 219 -2.55 -17.22 0.31
C ILE A 219 -3.50 -18.10 1.13
N SER A 220 -2.95 -19.13 1.80
CA SER A 220 -3.73 -20.02 2.67
C SER A 220 -4.33 -19.27 3.88
N ALA A 221 -3.56 -18.37 4.49
CA ALA A 221 -4.03 -17.52 5.59
C ALA A 221 -5.14 -16.55 5.15
N LEU A 222 -5.05 -15.98 3.94
CA LEU A 222 -6.08 -15.12 3.38
C LEU A 222 -7.39 -15.89 3.11
N ALA A 223 -7.30 -17.11 2.59
CA ALA A 223 -8.48 -17.95 2.42
C ALA A 223 -9.16 -18.26 3.76
N TYR A 224 -8.38 -18.55 4.80
CA TYR A 224 -8.93 -18.74 6.15
C TYR A 224 -9.54 -17.45 6.71
N TYR A 225 -8.87 -16.30 6.55
CA TYR A 225 -9.40 -14.99 6.91
C TYR A 225 -10.76 -14.71 6.24
N ASP A 226 -10.88 -15.01 4.94
CA ASP A 226 -12.13 -14.82 4.19
C ASP A 226 -13.27 -15.68 4.76
N THR A 227 -12.99 -16.89 5.28
CA THR A 227 -14.01 -17.71 5.96
C THR A 227 -14.41 -17.15 7.33
N LEU A 228 -13.45 -16.64 8.11
CA LEU A 228 -13.71 -16.00 9.41
C LEU A 228 -14.54 -14.73 9.27
N THR A 229 -14.22 -13.90 8.28
CA THR A 229 -14.95 -12.65 8.01
C THR A 229 -16.36 -12.92 7.51
N ALA A 230 -16.54 -13.91 6.61
CA ALA A 230 -17.87 -14.32 6.16
C ALA A 230 -18.75 -14.84 7.32
N ALA A 231 -18.18 -15.62 8.24
CA ALA A 231 -18.91 -16.13 9.40
C ALA A 231 -19.29 -15.02 10.40
N THR A 232 -18.43 -14.01 10.59
CA THR A 232 -18.67 -12.93 11.56
C THR A 232 -19.54 -11.79 11.01
N SER A 233 -19.62 -11.61 9.68
CA SER A 233 -20.38 -10.51 9.08
C SER A 233 -21.90 -10.66 9.20
N VAL A 234 -22.44 -11.87 9.42
CA VAL A 234 -23.89 -12.13 9.42
C VAL A 234 -24.63 -11.34 10.49
N ASN A 235 -23.99 -11.07 11.63
CA ASN A 235 -24.61 -10.42 12.78
C ASN A 235 -24.14 -8.97 12.98
N LYS A 236 -23.38 -8.42 12.04
CA LYS A 236 -22.77 -7.10 12.16
C LYS A 236 -23.48 -6.07 11.28
N PRO A 237 -23.54 -4.80 11.70
CA PRO A 237 -23.94 -3.72 10.80
C PRO A 237 -23.08 -3.74 9.55
N ALA A 238 -23.68 -3.56 8.37
CA ALA A 238 -22.96 -3.61 7.10
C ALA A 238 -21.74 -2.67 7.07
N LEU A 239 -21.90 -1.45 7.60
CA LEU A 239 -20.83 -0.46 7.69
C LEU A 239 -19.64 -0.90 8.57
N SER A 240 -19.88 -1.69 9.63
CA SER A 240 -18.79 -2.26 10.46
C SER A 240 -17.90 -3.24 9.69
N THR A 241 -18.42 -3.80 8.59
CA THR A 241 -17.72 -4.77 7.75
C THR A 241 -17.21 -4.17 6.43
N GLU A 242 -17.45 -2.88 6.21
CA GLU A 242 -17.09 -2.18 4.98
C GLU A 242 -15.58 -1.88 4.99
N PRO A 243 -14.81 -2.46 4.04
CA PRO A 243 -13.34 -2.37 4.08
C PRO A 243 -12.79 -0.95 3.96
N VAL A 244 -13.37 -0.09 3.12
CA VAL A 244 -12.88 1.28 2.88
C VAL A 244 -13.02 2.12 4.16
N PHE A 245 -14.17 2.03 4.82
CA PHE A 245 -14.52 2.70 6.08
C PHE A 245 -13.56 2.26 7.18
N MET A 246 -13.47 0.96 7.45
CA MET A 246 -12.65 0.44 8.55
C MET A 246 -11.15 0.72 8.34
N GLN A 247 -10.66 0.55 7.11
CA GLN A 247 -9.27 0.89 6.78
C GLN A 247 -9.00 2.39 6.97
N THR A 248 -9.91 3.25 6.52
CA THR A 248 -9.72 4.70 6.62
C THR A 248 -9.73 5.15 8.07
N LEU A 249 -10.67 4.68 8.90
CA LEU A 249 -10.70 5.01 10.31
C LEU A 249 -9.41 4.63 11.01
N ARG A 250 -8.93 3.41 10.80
CA ARG A 250 -7.67 2.94 11.36
C ARG A 250 -6.47 3.80 10.96
N ASN A 251 -6.42 4.23 9.70
CA ASN A 251 -5.31 5.03 9.18
C ASN A 251 -5.39 6.52 9.57
N ARG A 252 -6.56 7.01 9.99
CA ARG A 252 -6.80 8.44 10.25
C ARG A 252 -7.01 8.76 11.72
N ILE A 253 -7.46 7.82 12.53
CA ILE A 253 -7.62 7.99 13.97
C ILE A 253 -6.33 7.56 14.66
N ASN A 254 -5.57 8.55 15.12
CA ASN A 254 -4.33 8.32 15.84
C ASN A 254 -4.52 8.51 17.33
N TYR A 255 -3.74 7.79 18.13
CA TYR A 255 -3.70 8.01 19.58
C TYR A 255 -3.19 9.43 19.88
N PRO A 256 -3.95 10.28 20.58
CA PRO A 256 -3.55 11.66 20.84
C PRO A 256 -2.25 11.76 21.64
N SER A 257 -1.33 12.62 21.18
CA SER A 257 -0.02 12.79 21.84
C SER A 257 -0.12 13.21 23.30
N ARG A 258 -1.08 14.09 23.62
CA ARG A 258 -1.33 14.53 24.99
C ARG A 258 -1.79 13.37 25.88
N ALA A 259 -2.61 12.47 25.35
CA ALA A 259 -3.17 11.34 26.10
C ALA A 259 -2.09 10.34 26.52
N TRP A 260 -1.32 9.81 25.56
CA TRP A 260 -0.34 8.77 25.90
C TRP A 260 0.86 9.31 26.69
N ASN A 261 1.21 10.60 26.55
CA ASN A 261 2.20 11.25 27.41
C ASN A 261 1.73 11.36 28.87
N ALA A 262 0.42 11.46 29.10
CA ALA A 262 -0.18 11.55 30.42
C ALA A 262 -0.61 10.19 31.01
N GLY A 263 -0.36 9.08 30.32
CA GLY A 263 -0.85 7.76 30.71
C GLY A 263 -2.38 7.63 30.66
N ALA A 264 -3.05 8.48 29.88
CA ALA A 264 -4.49 8.46 29.72
C ALA A 264 -4.91 7.44 28.63
N TYR A 265 -5.88 6.61 28.95
CA TYR A 265 -6.60 5.71 28.03
C TYR A 265 -8.12 5.91 28.22
N GLY A 266 -8.96 5.46 27.29
CA GLY A 266 -10.39 5.74 27.40
C GLY A 266 -11.20 5.27 26.21
N ARG A 267 -12.52 5.30 26.38
CA ARG A 267 -13.49 5.00 25.34
C ARG A 267 -14.30 6.23 25.01
N VAL A 268 -14.53 6.47 23.71
CA VAL A 268 -15.38 7.55 23.23
C VAL A 268 -16.48 7.00 22.32
N TYR A 269 -17.62 7.67 22.30
CA TYR A 269 -18.77 7.31 21.48
C TYR A 269 -19.09 8.50 20.58
N ILE A 270 -18.89 8.34 19.27
CA ILE A 270 -19.16 9.39 18.29
C ILE A 270 -20.37 8.99 17.45
N GLY A 271 -21.42 9.81 17.52
CA GLY A 271 -22.58 9.73 16.63
C GLY A 271 -22.30 10.44 15.31
N PHE A 272 -22.80 9.92 14.20
CA PHE A 272 -22.74 10.55 12.89
C PHE A 272 -23.85 10.01 11.97
N GLU A 273 -24.02 10.66 10.82
CA GLU A 273 -25.00 10.24 9.80
C GLU A 273 -24.33 10.11 8.43
N LEU A 274 -24.72 9.08 7.67
CA LEU A 274 -24.35 8.91 6.27
C LEU A 274 -25.50 9.33 5.37
N THR A 275 -25.21 10.26 4.47
CA THR A 275 -26.19 10.77 3.48
C THR A 275 -26.33 9.82 2.30
N GLU A 276 -27.37 10.03 1.48
CA GLU A 276 -27.60 9.28 0.22
C GLU A 276 -26.44 9.39 -0.77
N ARG A 277 -25.61 10.41 -0.64
CA ARG A 277 -24.41 10.59 -1.47
C ARG A 277 -23.21 9.82 -0.95
N GLY A 278 -23.28 9.27 0.26
CA GLY A 278 -22.15 8.62 0.93
C GLY A 278 -21.30 9.56 1.79
N ASP A 279 -21.71 10.82 1.96
CA ASP A 279 -21.01 11.81 2.79
C ASP A 279 -21.33 11.62 4.28
N VAL A 280 -20.33 11.83 5.14
CA VAL A 280 -20.46 11.80 6.60
C VAL A 280 -20.79 13.18 7.14
N ILE A 281 -21.92 13.32 7.84
CA ILE A 281 -22.37 14.58 8.45
C ILE A 281 -22.77 14.38 9.92
N ASN A 282 -23.12 15.48 10.60
CA ASN A 282 -23.67 15.48 11.96
C ASN A 282 -22.81 14.73 12.99
N ILE A 283 -21.49 14.91 12.91
CA ILE A 283 -20.53 14.23 13.78
C ILE A 283 -20.52 14.86 15.18
N THR A 284 -21.02 14.12 16.19
CA THR A 284 -21.20 14.60 17.57
C THR A 284 -20.69 13.60 18.60
N SER A 285 -20.16 14.08 19.73
CA SER A 285 -19.84 13.22 20.88
C SER A 285 -21.11 12.87 21.65
N LEU A 286 -21.27 11.60 22.04
CA LEU A 286 -22.39 11.11 22.85
C LEU A 286 -22.00 10.82 24.29
N GLY A 287 -20.71 10.62 24.54
CA GLY A 287 -20.15 10.37 25.87
C GLY A 287 -19.93 11.64 26.68
N PRO A 288 -19.55 11.49 27.97
CA PRO A 288 -19.20 12.63 28.80
C PRO A 288 -17.96 13.35 28.24
N GLU A 289 -17.88 14.68 28.45
CA GLU A 289 -16.80 15.50 27.91
C GLU A 289 -15.42 15.01 28.39
N ASN A 290 -14.54 14.72 27.42
CA ASN A 290 -13.17 14.25 27.63
C ASN A 290 -12.16 15.13 26.84
N ASP A 291 -12.53 16.39 26.58
CA ASP A 291 -11.83 17.28 25.64
C ASP A 291 -10.37 17.54 26.00
N ASP A 292 -9.99 17.37 27.26
CA ASP A 292 -8.63 17.61 27.74
C ASP A 292 -7.56 16.72 27.08
N TYR A 293 -7.92 15.51 26.63
CA TYR A 293 -6.95 14.55 26.07
C TYR A 293 -7.06 14.38 24.56
N GLY A 294 -8.07 14.99 23.92
CA GLY A 294 -8.21 15.03 22.46
C GLY A 294 -8.70 13.73 21.81
N PHE A 295 -9.23 12.77 22.57
CA PHE A 295 -9.77 11.51 22.03
C PHE A 295 -10.91 11.77 21.03
N ASP A 296 -11.92 12.54 21.43
CA ASP A 296 -13.06 12.92 20.59
C ASP A 296 -12.61 13.62 19.30
N GLN A 297 -11.67 14.55 19.42
CA GLN A 297 -11.14 15.28 18.27
C GLN A 297 -10.43 14.35 17.28
N ALA A 298 -9.65 13.38 17.76
CA ALA A 298 -8.99 12.40 16.90
C ALA A 298 -9.99 11.58 16.08
N VAL A 299 -11.09 11.12 16.71
CA VAL A 299 -12.14 10.35 16.04
C VAL A 299 -12.91 11.24 15.04
N LYS A 300 -13.33 12.44 15.46
CA LYS A 300 -14.03 13.41 14.59
C LYS A 300 -13.21 13.77 13.35
N GLN A 301 -11.90 13.99 13.51
CA GLN A 301 -11.00 14.26 12.39
C GLN A 301 -10.83 13.05 11.47
N GLY A 302 -10.84 11.83 12.03
CA GLY A 302 -10.83 10.60 11.25
C GLY A 302 -12.06 10.45 10.37
N LEU A 303 -13.25 10.63 10.95
CA LEU A 303 -14.53 10.58 10.25
C LEU A 303 -14.65 11.63 9.14
N ARG A 304 -14.17 12.85 9.36
CA ARG A 304 -14.14 13.92 8.34
C ARG A 304 -13.23 13.63 7.14
N LYS A 305 -12.31 12.67 7.25
CA LYS A 305 -11.38 12.26 6.19
C LYS A 305 -11.83 11.01 5.46
N LEU A 306 -13.03 10.50 5.75
CA LEU A 306 -13.59 9.39 5.01
C LEU A 306 -13.79 9.79 3.54
N PRO A 307 -13.47 8.91 2.59
CA PRO A 307 -13.93 9.08 1.22
C PRO A 307 -15.45 8.94 1.17
N VAL A 308 -16.03 9.35 0.05
CA VAL A 308 -17.44 9.08 -0.24
C VAL A 308 -17.68 7.56 -0.20
N LEU A 309 -18.59 7.12 0.68
CA LEU A 309 -18.94 5.71 0.84
C LEU A 309 -20.08 5.31 -0.10
N LYS A 310 -20.39 4.01 -0.16
CA LYS A 310 -21.49 3.52 -0.98
C LYS A 310 -22.85 4.00 -0.43
N PRO A 311 -23.77 4.47 -1.28
CA PRO A 311 -25.12 4.90 -0.88
C PRO A 311 -25.94 3.85 -0.12
N GLU A 312 -25.62 2.56 -0.25
CA GLU A 312 -26.28 1.47 0.48
C GLU A 312 -26.01 1.48 1.99
N HIS A 313 -25.11 2.35 2.48
CA HIS A 313 -24.80 2.52 3.90
C HIS A 313 -25.43 3.78 4.52
N VAL A 314 -26.49 4.32 3.93
CA VAL A 314 -27.25 5.43 4.52
C VAL A 314 -27.79 5.05 5.90
N GLY A 315 -27.64 5.95 6.87
CA GLY A 315 -28.19 5.75 8.20
C GLY A 315 -27.57 6.63 9.26
N LYS A 316 -28.05 6.46 10.50
CA LYS A 316 -27.48 7.09 11.70
C LYS A 316 -26.70 6.05 12.51
N TYR A 317 -25.48 6.39 12.88
CA TYR A 317 -24.54 5.45 13.48
C TYR A 317 -23.93 5.99 14.76
N VAL A 318 -23.52 5.07 15.63
CA VAL A 318 -22.57 5.34 16.72
C VAL A 318 -21.33 4.50 16.50
N LEU A 319 -20.16 5.14 16.51
CA LEU A 319 -18.87 4.48 16.51
C LEU A 319 -18.26 4.51 17.92
N PRO A 320 -18.23 3.38 18.63
CA PRO A 320 -17.39 3.22 19.81
C PRO A 320 -15.92 3.14 19.40
N VAL A 321 -15.06 3.92 20.05
CA VAL A 321 -13.60 3.87 19.85
C VAL A 321 -12.91 3.70 21.18
N ALA A 322 -12.16 2.62 21.34
CA ALA A 322 -11.36 2.32 22.52
C ALA A 322 -9.88 2.65 22.27
N PHE A 323 -9.36 3.64 22.99
CA PHE A 323 -7.94 3.94 23.05
C PHE A 323 -7.30 3.07 24.14
N ILE A 324 -6.45 2.12 23.73
CA ILE A 324 -5.82 1.13 24.62
C ILE A 324 -4.34 1.47 24.77
N LEU A 325 -3.84 1.47 26.00
CA LEU A 325 -2.45 1.80 26.31
C LEU A 325 -1.73 0.60 26.90
N THR A 326 -0.52 0.30 26.44
CA THR A 326 0.38 -0.69 27.06
C THR A 326 1.67 0.01 27.47
N ASN A 327 1.98 0.03 28.78
CA ASN A 327 3.25 0.54 29.27
C ASN A 327 4.17 -0.60 29.69
N THR A 328 5.11 -0.92 28.80
CA THR A 328 6.05 -2.04 28.95
C THR A 328 6.99 -1.95 30.16
N LEU A 329 7.11 -0.77 30.81
CA LEU A 329 7.88 -0.64 32.05
C LEU A 329 7.09 -1.02 33.30
N THR A 330 5.76 -0.89 33.27
CA THR A 330 4.90 -1.10 34.45
C THR A 330 4.03 -2.36 34.35
N SER A 331 3.64 -2.74 33.14
CA SER A 331 2.76 -3.88 32.89
C SER A 331 2.97 -4.43 31.49
N THR A 332 2.96 -5.75 31.35
CA THR A 332 2.91 -6.42 30.04
C THR A 332 1.48 -6.44 29.46
N SER A 333 0.46 -6.30 30.31
CA SER A 333 -0.94 -6.30 29.91
C SER A 333 -1.42 -4.90 29.50
N PRO A 334 -2.27 -4.81 28.45
CA PRO A 334 -2.87 -3.55 28.01
C PRO A 334 -3.89 -3.01 29.02
N TYR A 335 -3.90 -1.69 29.21
CA TYR A 335 -4.94 -0.94 29.90
C TYR A 335 -6.08 -0.66 28.93
N SER A 336 -7.19 -1.39 29.10
CA SER A 336 -8.38 -1.29 28.27
C SER A 336 -9.51 -0.57 29.00
N PRO A 337 -10.27 0.31 28.32
CA PRO A 337 -11.39 1.00 28.95
C PRO A 337 -12.53 0.03 29.27
N THR A 338 -13.08 0.17 30.47
CA THR A 338 -14.15 -0.68 30.98
C THR A 338 -15.50 0.02 31.00
N ARG A 339 -15.51 1.35 31.03
CA ARG A 339 -16.73 2.15 31.10
C ARG A 339 -17.41 2.22 29.73
N THR A 340 -18.73 2.05 29.73
CA THR A 340 -19.55 2.07 28.52
C THR A 340 -20.69 3.07 28.66
N LEU A 341 -21.15 3.59 27.52
CA LEU A 341 -22.36 4.42 27.46
C LEU A 341 -23.58 3.54 27.79
N GLN A 342 -24.59 4.11 28.45
CA GLN A 342 -25.84 3.40 28.67
C GLN A 342 -26.65 3.31 27.35
N PRO A 343 -27.45 2.25 27.13
CA PRO A 343 -28.18 2.06 25.88
C PRO A 343 -29.14 3.20 25.51
N ASP A 344 -29.78 3.83 26.51
CA ASP A 344 -30.67 4.98 26.35
C ASP A 344 -29.97 6.21 25.75
N GLN A 345 -28.68 6.37 26.03
CA GLN A 345 -27.85 7.47 25.53
C GLN A 345 -27.42 7.28 24.06
N LEU A 346 -27.57 6.06 23.50
CA LEU A 346 -27.23 5.77 22.09
C LEU A 346 -28.33 6.23 21.11
N ALA A 347 -29.53 6.50 21.63
CA ALA A 347 -30.73 6.90 20.87
C ALA A 347 -31.12 5.90 19.76
N ASP A 348 -31.71 6.39 18.66
CA ASP A 348 -32.19 5.65 17.49
C ASP A 348 -31.07 5.21 16.51
N ARG A 349 -29.83 5.13 16.97
CA ARG A 349 -28.66 4.93 16.10
C ARG A 349 -28.21 3.48 16.06
N THR A 350 -27.68 3.06 14.92
CA THR A 350 -27.04 1.75 14.76
C THR A 350 -25.65 1.78 15.40
N VAL A 351 -25.42 0.93 16.39
CA VAL A 351 -24.11 0.82 17.06
C VAL A 351 -23.18 -0.03 16.21
N LEU A 352 -22.04 0.54 15.83
CA LEU A 352 -20.99 -0.14 15.07
C LEU A 352 -20.08 -0.96 15.97
N ASP A 353 -19.27 -1.81 15.35
CA ASP A 353 -18.21 -2.54 16.05
C ASP A 353 -17.21 -1.54 16.65
N GLU A 354 -16.72 -1.86 17.86
CA GLU A 354 -15.73 -1.04 18.53
C GLU A 354 -14.41 -1.00 17.75
N LEU A 355 -13.96 0.20 17.42
CA LEU A 355 -12.65 0.42 16.85
C LEU A 355 -11.60 0.53 17.96
N THR A 356 -10.62 -0.35 17.96
CA THR A 356 -9.50 -0.31 18.89
C THR A 356 -8.32 0.48 18.31
N VAL A 357 -7.82 1.45 19.09
CA VAL A 357 -6.64 2.27 18.76
C VAL A 357 -5.57 2.03 19.83
N PRO A 358 -4.66 1.06 19.63
CA PRO A 358 -3.65 0.71 20.62
C PRO A 358 -2.42 1.65 20.55
N ILE A 359 -1.75 1.84 21.68
CA ILE A 359 -0.40 2.41 21.76
C ILE A 359 0.48 1.65 22.75
N VAL A 360 1.74 1.45 22.40
CA VAL A 360 2.75 0.84 23.27
C VAL A 360 3.80 1.89 23.62
N VAL A 361 4.07 2.05 24.91
CA VAL A 361 5.08 2.99 25.42
C VAL A 361 6.11 2.24 26.26
N SER A 362 7.36 2.70 26.18
CA SER A 362 8.52 2.16 26.89
C SER A 362 9.26 3.29 27.60
N LYS A 363 8.51 4.14 28.31
CA LYS A 363 9.06 5.28 29.06
C LYS A 363 8.31 5.47 30.37
N SER A 364 8.97 6.07 31.35
CA SER A 364 8.32 6.44 32.60
C SER A 364 7.22 7.47 32.31
N ILE A 365 5.99 7.08 32.57
CA ILE A 365 4.80 7.94 32.57
C ILE A 365 4.16 7.81 33.96
N GLY A 366 3.35 8.79 34.35
CA GLY A 366 2.59 8.72 35.59
C GLY A 366 1.64 7.50 35.63
N SER A 367 0.85 7.39 36.69
CA SER A 367 -0.15 6.32 36.80
C SER A 367 -1.09 6.32 35.59
N CYS A 368 -1.24 5.16 34.97
CA CYS A 368 -2.18 5.00 33.86
C CYS A 368 -3.60 5.08 34.40
N ARG A 369 -4.45 5.91 33.78
CA ARG A 369 -5.83 6.13 34.22
C ARG A 369 -6.83 6.12 33.06
N GLU A 370 -7.98 5.52 33.31
CA GLU A 370 -9.12 5.60 32.40
C GLU A 370 -9.74 6.99 32.48
N ILE A 371 -9.92 7.64 31.33
CA ILE A 371 -10.60 8.93 31.19
C ILE A 371 -12.05 8.67 30.82
N TRP A 372 -12.96 9.15 31.66
CA TRP A 372 -14.40 9.07 31.45
C TRP A 372 -15.11 10.15 32.25
N GLY A 373 -15.45 11.23 31.57
CA GLY A 373 -16.03 12.44 32.14
C GLY A 373 -15.03 13.27 32.94
N LEU A 374 -15.40 14.52 33.19
CA LEU A 374 -14.63 15.39 34.07
C LEU A 374 -14.58 14.76 35.47
N PRO A 375 -13.41 14.74 36.14
CA PRO A 375 -13.40 14.51 37.58
C PRO A 375 -14.28 15.60 38.20
N GLY A 376 -15.32 15.19 38.93
CA GLY A 376 -16.33 16.09 39.46
C GLY A 376 -15.72 17.35 40.04
N LYS A 377 -16.21 18.51 39.57
CA LYS A 377 -15.99 19.77 40.26
C LYS A 377 -16.75 19.77 41.58
#